data_AF-A0A960PN23-F1
#
_entry.id   AF-A0A960PN23-F1
#
_cell.length_a   1.000
_cell.length_b   1.000
_cell.length_c   1.000
_cell.angle_alpha   90.00
_cell.angle_beta   90.00
_cell.angle_gamma   90.00
#
_symmetry.space_group_name_H-M   'P 1'
#
loop_
_entity.id
_entity.type
_entity.pdbx_description
1 polymer ?
#
loop_
_entity_poly.entity_id
_entity_poly.type
_entity_poly.pdbx_seq_one_letter_code
_entity_poly.pdbx_strand_id
1 'polypeptide(L)' 'MNRRLALFLAGLAAAVAAFFLLRNEKAVVLGRRFRGEPASGEPDAPRRCAGITRGGTRCTREAEPDSPFCWQHG' A
#
# COMPACT_ATOMS: atom_id res chain seq x y z
N MET A 1 -2.01 -57.79 -10.05
CA MET A 1 -1.71 -56.33 -10.05
C MET A 1 -0.27 -56.11 -9.63
N ASN A 2 0.52 -55.50 -10.51
CA ASN A 2 1.98 -55.59 -10.47
C ASN A 2 2.56 -54.56 -9.50
N ARG A 3 3.14 -55.01 -8.38
CA ARG A 3 3.80 -54.16 -7.36
C ARG A 3 4.82 -53.19 -7.96
N ARG A 4 5.46 -53.55 -9.08
CA ARG A 4 6.37 -52.69 -9.83
C ARG A 4 5.68 -51.44 -10.38
N LEU A 5 4.46 -51.59 -10.93
CA LEU A 5 3.67 -50.48 -11.46
C LEU A 5 3.26 -49.49 -10.34
N ALA A 6 2.91 -50.02 -9.16
CA ALA A 6 2.58 -49.19 -8.00
C ALA A 6 3.78 -48.35 -7.52
N LEU A 7 4.99 -48.93 -7.54
CA LEU A 7 6.21 -48.21 -7.17
C LEU A 7 6.58 -47.11 -8.19
N PHE A 8 6.42 -47.39 -9.50
CA PHE A 8 6.65 -46.38 -10.54
C PHE A 8 5.67 -45.20 -10.44
N LEU A 9 4.39 -45.47 -10.20
CA LEU A 9 3.36 -44.42 -10.06
C LEU A 9 3.57 -43.58 -8.80
N ALA A 10 3.97 -44.20 -7.68
CA ALA A 10 4.28 -43.48 -6.44
C ALA A 10 5.49 -42.55 -6.61
N GLY A 11 6.55 -43.02 -7.29
CA GLY A 11 7.74 -42.20 -7.58
C GLY A 11 7.42 -41.01 -8.48
N LEU A 12 6.60 -41.21 -9.52
CA LEU A 12 6.19 -40.14 -10.43
C LEU A 12 5.33 -39.08 -9.71
N ALA A 13 4.41 -39.49 -8.85
CA ALA A 13 3.59 -38.57 -8.07
C ALA A 13 4.43 -37.70 -7.12
N ALA A 14 5.44 -38.29 -6.46
CA ALA A 14 6.35 -37.54 -5.59
C ALA A 14 7.20 -36.52 -6.36
N ALA A 15 7.69 -36.89 -7.55
CA ALA A 15 8.46 -35.99 -8.41
C ALA A 15 7.62 -34.80 -8.92
N VAL A 16 6.36 -35.04 -9.31
CA VAL A 16 5.44 -33.98 -9.74
C VAL A 16 5.10 -33.04 -8.58
N ALA A 17 4.85 -33.58 -7.38
CA ALA A 17 4.59 -32.77 -6.19
C ALA A 17 5.82 -31.91 -5.81
N ALA A 18 7.02 -32.50 -5.83
CA ALA A 18 8.26 -31.76 -5.56
C ALA A 18 8.50 -30.66 -6.60
N PHE A 19 8.29 -30.94 -7.89
CA PHE A 19 8.40 -29.93 -8.94
C PHE A 19 7.39 -28.79 -8.79
N PHE A 20 6.15 -29.10 -8.39
CA PHE A 20 5.12 -28.09 -8.15
C PHE A 20 5.44 -27.21 -6.93
N LEU A 21 6.05 -27.78 -5.89
CA LEU A 21 6.52 -27.03 -4.72
C LEU A 21 7.71 -26.12 -5.08
N LEU A 22 8.71 -26.64 -5.79
CA LEU A 22 9.87 -25.86 -6.28
C LEU A 22 9.49 -24.76 -7.28
N ARG A 23 8.40 -24.95 -8.04
CA ARG A 23 7.95 -23.96 -9.04
C ARG A 23 7.07 -22.85 -8.46
N ASN A 24 6.56 -23.00 -7.23
CA ASN A 24 5.67 -22.03 -6.58
C ASN A 24 6.38 -20.99 -5.69
N GLU A 25 7.70 -20.89 -5.74
CA GLU A 25 8.51 -19.99 -4.91
C GLU A 25 8.33 -18.49 -5.21
N LYS A 26 7.43 -18.11 -6.12
CA LYS A 26 7.21 -16.69 -6.50
C LYS A 26 6.17 -15.94 -5.68
N ALA A 27 5.58 -16.52 -4.65
CA ALA A 27 4.31 -16.00 -4.12
C ALA A 27 4.31 -15.64 -2.62
N VAL A 28 5.37 -15.03 -2.06
CA VAL A 28 5.22 -14.23 -0.82
C VAL A 28 6.23 -13.08 -0.80
N VAL A 29 6.07 -12.07 -1.66
CA VAL A 29 6.39 -10.70 -1.22
C VAL A 29 5.13 -10.17 -0.58
N LEU A 30 4.99 -10.47 0.71
CA LEU A 30 4.09 -9.83 1.64
C LEU A 30 4.16 -8.32 1.42
N GLY A 31 3.17 -7.80 0.69
CA GLY A 31 2.24 -6.80 1.22
C GLY A 31 2.74 -5.82 2.27
N ARG A 32 3.93 -5.24 2.14
CA ARG A 32 4.18 -3.92 2.71
C ARG A 32 3.75 -2.91 1.66
N ARG A 33 2.45 -2.62 1.68
CA ARG A 33 2.03 -1.25 1.38
C ARG A 33 2.86 -0.40 2.35
N PHE A 34 3.91 0.23 1.84
CA PHE A 34 4.46 1.41 2.46
C PHE A 34 3.32 2.43 2.49
N ARG A 35 2.46 2.33 3.51
CA ARG A 35 1.87 3.51 4.11
C ARG A 35 3.10 4.29 4.55
N GLY A 36 3.49 5.27 3.75
CA GLY A 36 4.59 6.17 4.08
C GLY A 36 4.38 6.60 5.53
N GLU A 37 5.29 6.18 6.38
CA GLU A 37 5.51 6.79 7.66
C GLU A 37 5.99 8.20 7.30
N PRO A 38 5.24 9.28 7.55
CA PRO A 38 5.76 10.61 7.30
C PRO A 38 6.94 10.76 8.25
N ALA A 39 8.14 10.73 7.68
CA ALA A 39 9.36 10.98 8.42
C ALA A 39 9.16 12.32 9.12
N SER A 40 9.26 12.26 10.44
CA SER A 40 9.43 13.40 11.33
C SER A 40 10.27 14.50 10.66
N GLY A 41 9.64 15.62 10.27
CA GLY A 41 10.37 16.84 9.90
C GLY A 41 10.18 17.39 8.49
N GLU A 42 9.14 17.05 7.74
CA GLU A 42 8.72 17.93 6.64
C GLU A 42 8.03 19.17 7.25
N PRO A 43 8.46 20.41 6.91
CA PRO A 43 7.74 21.59 7.34
C PRO A 43 6.29 21.45 6.87
N ASP A 44 5.34 21.49 7.81
CA ASP A 44 3.90 21.53 7.55
C ASP A 44 3.68 22.36 6.29
N ALA A 45 3.31 21.71 5.18
CA ALA A 45 3.10 22.42 3.92
C ALA A 45 2.12 23.57 4.21
N PRO A 46 2.37 24.79 3.70
CA PRO A 46 1.60 25.98 4.06
C PRO A 46 0.11 25.70 3.93
N ARG A 47 -0.59 25.66 5.07
CA ARG A 47 -2.00 25.26 5.12
C ARG A 47 -2.81 26.36 4.45
N ARG A 48 -3.62 26.03 3.43
CA ARG A 48 -4.47 27.01 2.75
C ARG A 48 -5.76 27.27 3.54
N CYS A 49 -6.19 28.53 3.56
CA CYS A 49 -7.42 28.97 4.19
C CYS A 49 -8.64 28.14 3.72
N ALA A 50 -9.45 27.71 4.68
CA ALA A 50 -10.68 26.96 4.46
C ALA A 50 -11.90 27.86 4.12
N GLY A 51 -11.77 29.18 4.30
CA GLY A 51 -12.83 30.15 4.05
C GLY A 51 -13.30 30.20 2.59
N ILE A 52 -14.59 30.47 2.39
CA ILE A 52 -15.22 30.69 1.09
C ILE A 52 -15.41 32.19 0.88
N THR A 53 -14.93 32.70 -0.25
CA THR A 53 -15.10 34.11 -0.61
C THR A 53 -16.57 34.42 -0.94
N ARG A 54 -16.93 35.71 -0.99
CA ARG A 54 -18.27 36.13 -1.42
C ARG A 54 -18.64 35.66 -2.83
N GLY A 55 -17.65 35.33 -3.66
CA GLY A 55 -17.85 34.74 -4.99
C GLY A 55 -18.07 33.23 -4.99
N GLY A 56 -18.13 32.58 -3.83
CA GLY A 56 -18.35 31.14 -3.70
C GLY A 56 -17.11 30.27 -3.95
N THR A 57 -15.95 30.87 -4.17
CA THR A 57 -14.69 30.14 -4.38
C THR A 57 -13.89 30.01 -3.08
N ARG A 58 -13.07 28.95 -2.97
CA ARG A 58 -12.16 28.77 -1.84
C ARG A 58 -11.10 29.87 -1.81
N CYS A 59 -10.86 30.43 -0.62
CA CYS A 59 -9.80 31.39 -0.41
C CYS A 59 -8.43 30.79 -0.77
N THR A 60 -7.64 31.53 -1.54
CA THR A 60 -6.32 31.09 -2.00
C THR A 60 -5.19 31.43 -1.03
N ARG A 61 -5.49 32.23 0.01
CA ARG A 61 -4.53 32.71 1.01
C ARG A 61 -4.10 31.60 1.97
N GLU A 62 -2.96 31.82 2.62
CA GLU A 62 -2.46 30.98 3.68
C GLU A 62 -3.27 31.15 4.97
N ALA A 63 -3.52 30.03 5.65
CA ALA A 63 -4.18 29.99 6.95
C ALA A 63 -3.17 30.35 8.04
N GLU A 64 -3.66 30.87 9.17
CA GLU A 64 -2.77 31.13 10.31
C GLU A 64 -2.26 29.82 10.93
N PRO A 65 -1.10 29.82 11.62
CA PRO A 65 -0.44 28.59 12.09
C PRO A 65 -1.35 27.66 12.90
N ASP A 66 -2.25 28.26 13.69
CA ASP A 66 -3.16 27.56 14.61
C ASP A 66 -4.64 27.70 14.20
N SER A 67 -4.92 28.21 13.00
CA SER A 67 -6.29 28.42 12.51
C SER A 67 -6.49 27.76 11.14
N PRO A 68 -7.69 27.24 10.83
CA PRO A 68 -8.04 26.85 9.47
C PRO A 68 -8.31 28.05 8.55
N PHE A 69 -8.35 29.27 9.09
CA PHE A 69 -8.69 30.49 8.36
C PHE A 69 -7.50 31.45 8.28
N CYS A 70 -7.55 32.36 7.30
CA CYS A 70 -6.64 33.50 7.24
C CYS A 70 -7.22 34.67 8.04
N TRP A 71 -6.40 35.71 8.28
CA TRP A 71 -6.80 36.97 8.95
C TRP A 71 -8.05 37.66 8.38
N GLN A 72 -8.50 37.28 7.18
CA GLN A 72 -9.70 37.83 6.55
C GLN A 72 -10.96 36.97 6.76
N HIS A 73 -10.79 35.68 7.10
CA HIS A 73 -11.88 34.73 7.33
C HIS A 73 -11.94 34.25 8.80
N GLY A 74 -11.19 34.91 9.70
CA GLY A 74 -11.21 34.69 11.14
C GLY A 74 -12.40 35.35 11.82
#